data_AF-A0A7S1PN31-F1
#
_entry.id   AF-A0A7S1PN31-F1
#
_cell.length_a   1.000
_cell.length_b   1.000
_cell.length_c   1.000
_cell.angle_alpha   90.00
_cell.angle_beta   90.00
_cell.angle_gamma   90.00
#
_symmetry.space_group_name_H-M   'P 1'
#
loop_
_entity.id
_entity.type
_entity.pdbx_description
1 polymer ?
#
loop_
_entity_poly.entity_id
_entity_poly.type
_entity_poly.pdbx_seq_one_letter_code
_entity_poly.pdbx_strand_id
1 'polypeptide(L)'
;FPNVGLCRRGAGCAFAHSRDEIRTPLLSIDEEEHKQSALTEEFFTQKFKTLWCPIGAQHDWQACAYAHTYQDARRKPSIGYGPQPCPYWGKKDTRAAYSQRCPLGLRCPYSHGAKEQLYHPNYFRTVICRDLQLRGCPRQHLCAFHHRRSERRSP
;
A
#
# COMPACT_ATOMS: atom_id res chain seq x y z
N PHE A 1 1.06 -17.36 -9.41
CA PHE A 1 1.82 -18.30 -8.56
C PHE A 1 2.60 -19.26 -9.46
N PRO A 2 3.80 -19.72 -9.07
CA PRO A 2 4.49 -20.79 -9.81
C PRO A 2 3.68 -22.08 -9.70
N ASN A 3 3.56 -22.85 -10.79
CA ASN A 3 2.87 -24.14 -10.78
C ASN A 3 3.62 -25.14 -9.89
N VAL A 4 2.93 -25.79 -8.93
CA VAL A 4 3.53 -26.77 -8.01
C VAL A 4 4.18 -27.96 -8.72
N GLY A 5 3.62 -28.41 -9.85
CA GLY A 5 4.16 -29.50 -10.66
C GLY A 5 5.46 -29.13 -11.40
N LEU A 6 5.76 -27.83 -11.53
CA LEU A 6 7.02 -27.32 -12.06
C LEU A 6 8.01 -26.93 -10.96
N CYS A 7 7.60 -26.99 -9.69
CA CYS A 7 8.43 -26.63 -8.56
C CYS A 7 9.36 -27.79 -8.18
N ARG A 8 10.68 -27.58 -8.24
CA ARG A 8 11.69 -28.59 -7.83
C ARG A 8 11.55 -29.06 -6.38
N ARG A 9 10.89 -28.27 -5.53
CA ARG A 9 10.64 -28.60 -4.12
C ARG A 9 9.25 -29.23 -3.88
N GLY A 10 8.40 -29.30 -4.91
CA GLY A 10 7.05 -29.86 -4.83
C GLY A 10 6.26 -29.36 -3.61
N ALA A 11 5.59 -30.29 -2.92
CA ALA A 11 4.82 -30.01 -1.71
C ALA A 11 5.66 -29.53 -0.50
N GLY A 12 6.99 -29.71 -0.52
CA GLY A 12 7.90 -29.24 0.53
C GLY A 12 8.43 -27.82 0.30
N CYS A 13 7.97 -27.14 -0.75
CA CYS A 13 8.36 -25.77 -1.04
C CYS A 13 7.74 -24.81 0.00
N ALA A 14 8.56 -23.90 0.55
CA ALA A 14 8.14 -22.93 1.56
C ALA A 14 7.35 -21.74 0.99
N PHE A 15 7.20 -21.65 -0.34
CA PHE A 15 6.46 -20.60 -1.03
C PHE A 15 5.12 -21.14 -1.52
N ALA A 16 4.10 -20.28 -1.58
CA ALA A 16 2.78 -20.65 -2.06
C ALA A 16 2.74 -20.83 -3.59
N HIS A 17 2.15 -21.94 -4.05
CA HIS A 17 1.88 -22.25 -5.47
C HIS A 17 0.45 -21.93 -5.87
N SER A 18 -0.38 -21.59 -4.90
CA SER A 18 -1.77 -21.18 -5.07
C SER A 18 -2.12 -20.12 -4.03
N ARG A 19 -3.25 -19.45 -4.22
CA ARG A 19 -3.76 -18.49 -3.25
C ARG A 19 -4.07 -19.16 -1.90
N ASP A 20 -4.55 -20.40 -1.93
CA ASP A 20 -4.95 -21.17 -0.75
C ASP A 20 -3.76 -21.61 0.12
N GLU A 21 -2.55 -21.66 -0.44
CA GLU A 21 -1.32 -21.95 0.31
C GLU A 21 -0.79 -20.75 1.10
N ILE A 22 -1.32 -19.54 0.88
CA ILE A 22 -0.81 -18.33 1.53
C ILE A 22 -1.34 -18.24 2.95
N ARG A 23 -0.41 -18.17 3.92
CA ARG A 23 -0.73 -18.09 5.36
C ARG A 23 -0.82 -16.67 5.90
N THR A 24 -0.43 -15.67 5.12
CA THR A 24 -0.56 -14.26 5.49
C THR A 24 -1.94 -13.74 5.11
N PRO A 25 -2.47 -12.73 5.82
CA PRO A 25 -3.68 -12.06 5.39
C PRO A 25 -3.58 -11.59 3.94
N LEU A 26 -4.66 -11.76 3.18
CA LEU A 26 -4.78 -11.33 1.80
C LEU A 26 -5.87 -10.27 1.68
N LEU A 27 -5.67 -9.35 0.74
CA LEU A 27 -6.75 -8.57 0.15
C LEU A 27 -7.67 -9.51 -0.62
N SER A 28 -8.94 -9.15 -0.80
CA SER A 28 -9.84 -9.92 -1.67
C SER A 28 -9.34 -9.93 -3.12
N ILE A 29 -9.76 -10.93 -3.90
CA ILE A 29 -9.38 -11.04 -5.32
C ILE A 29 -9.77 -9.76 -6.09
N ASP A 30 -10.96 -9.23 -5.81
CA ASP A 30 -11.43 -7.99 -6.46
C ASP A 30 -10.58 -6.77 -6.10
N GLU A 31 -10.06 -6.69 -4.88
CA GLU A 31 -9.13 -5.63 -4.44
C GLU A 31 -7.75 -5.78 -5.12
N GLU A 32 -7.26 -7.01 -5.30
CA GLU A 32 -6.00 -7.29 -6.00
C GLU A 32 -6.07 -6.99 -7.50
N GLU A 33 -7.20 -7.33 -8.12
CA GLU A 33 -7.48 -7.10 -9.54
C GLU A 33 -7.93 -5.65 -9.82
N HIS A 34 -8.05 -4.81 -8.78
CA HIS A 34 -8.54 -3.44 -8.85
C HIS A 34 -9.91 -3.31 -9.53
N LYS A 35 -10.83 -4.25 -9.26
CA LYS A 35 -12.20 -4.12 -9.77
C LYS A 35 -12.83 -2.85 -9.21
N GLN A 36 -13.60 -2.16 -10.04
CA GLN A 36 -14.21 -0.88 -9.69
C GLN A 36 -15.05 -0.95 -8.40
N SER A 37 -15.73 -2.07 -8.16
CA SER A 37 -16.52 -2.33 -6.94
C SER A 37 -15.68 -2.44 -5.66
N ALA A 38 -14.40 -2.81 -5.78
CA ALA A 38 -13.50 -3.02 -4.67
C ALA A 38 -12.61 -1.81 -4.34
N LEU A 39 -12.46 -0.86 -5.27
CA LEU A 39 -11.68 0.37 -5.08
C LEU A 39 -12.44 1.44 -4.27
N THR A 40 -12.96 1.03 -3.12
CA THR A 40 -13.73 1.88 -2.21
C THR A 40 -12.82 2.80 -1.40
N GLU A 41 -13.41 3.83 -0.78
CA GLU A 41 -12.71 4.66 0.21
C GLU A 41 -12.12 3.82 1.35
N GLU A 42 -12.86 2.84 1.84
CA GLU A 42 -12.42 1.95 2.90
C GLU A 42 -11.20 1.15 2.47
N PHE A 43 -11.19 0.61 1.25
CA PHE A 43 -10.02 -0.08 0.71
C PHE A 43 -8.77 0.82 0.71
N PHE A 44 -8.86 2.03 0.13
CA PHE A 44 -7.72 2.94 0.05
C PHE A 44 -7.24 3.40 1.42
N THR A 45 -8.18 3.75 2.29
CA THR A 45 -7.84 4.34 3.58
C THR A 45 -7.45 3.29 4.62
N GLN A 46 -7.94 2.04 4.55
CA GLN A 46 -7.69 1.02 5.56
C GLN A 46 -6.75 -0.09 5.12
N LYS A 47 -6.71 -0.44 3.83
CA LYS A 47 -6.07 -1.69 3.36
C LYS A 47 -4.92 -1.48 2.38
N PHE A 48 -5.01 -0.48 1.49
CA PHE A 48 -4.01 -0.23 0.45
C PHE A 48 -2.60 -0.08 1.05
N LYS A 49 -1.66 -0.89 0.55
CA LYS A 49 -0.25 -1.00 0.97
C LYS A 49 -0.03 -1.32 2.46
N THR A 50 -1.04 -1.84 3.16
CA THR A 50 -0.90 -2.23 4.58
C THR A 50 -0.40 -3.66 4.81
N LEU A 51 -0.41 -4.46 3.74
CA LEU A 51 0.07 -5.84 3.73
C LEU A 51 1.24 -5.95 2.76
N TRP A 52 2.22 -6.80 3.09
CA TRP A 52 3.35 -7.11 2.20
C TRP A 52 2.91 -8.02 1.07
N CYS A 53 3.47 -7.81 -0.12
CA CYS A 53 3.07 -8.57 -1.30
C CYS A 53 3.43 -10.05 -1.16
N PRO A 54 2.45 -10.97 -1.21
CA PRO A 54 2.70 -12.40 -1.16
C PRO A 54 2.98 -12.99 -2.56
N ILE A 55 2.86 -12.18 -3.61
CA ILE A 55 3.00 -12.61 -5.00
C ILE A 55 4.47 -12.64 -5.38
N GLY A 56 5.05 -13.84 -5.44
CA GLY A 56 6.46 -14.03 -5.83
C GLY A 56 6.74 -13.88 -7.34
N ALA A 57 5.71 -13.81 -8.19
CA ALA A 57 5.87 -13.57 -9.61
C ALA A 57 6.21 -12.10 -9.90
N GLN A 58 7.02 -11.82 -10.92
CA GLN A 58 7.31 -10.45 -11.33
C GLN A 58 6.04 -9.74 -11.81
N HIS A 59 5.81 -8.53 -11.32
CA HIS A 59 4.68 -7.68 -11.69
C HIS A 59 5.02 -6.21 -11.43
N ASP A 60 4.15 -5.30 -11.88
CA ASP A 60 4.29 -3.88 -11.57
C ASP A 60 3.95 -3.60 -10.10
N TRP A 61 5.00 -3.44 -9.30
CA TRP A 61 4.89 -3.12 -7.88
C TRP A 61 4.33 -1.71 -7.60
N GLN A 62 4.40 -0.78 -8.57
CA GLN A 62 3.81 0.56 -8.41
C GLN A 62 2.29 0.50 -8.47
N ALA A 63 1.75 -0.37 -9.33
CA ALA A 63 0.33 -0.65 -9.43
C ALA A 63 -0.18 -1.63 -8.37
N CYS A 64 0.69 -2.50 -7.81
CA CYS A 64 0.27 -3.50 -6.83
C CYS A 64 -0.42 -2.89 -5.59
N ALA A 65 -1.51 -3.49 -5.11
CA ALA A 65 -2.20 -3.06 -3.88
C ALA A 65 -1.42 -3.36 -2.60
N TYR A 66 -0.42 -4.23 -2.67
CA TYR A 66 0.47 -4.61 -1.57
C TYR A 66 1.77 -3.83 -1.54
N ALA A 67 2.40 -3.76 -0.39
CA ALA A 67 3.70 -3.12 -0.19
C ALA A 67 4.86 -3.99 -0.70
N HIS A 68 5.84 -3.35 -1.33
CA HIS A 68 7.07 -4.00 -1.82
C HIS A 68 8.35 -3.44 -1.19
N THR A 69 8.29 -2.26 -0.58
CA THR A 69 9.43 -1.61 0.07
C THR A 69 9.00 -0.98 1.39
N TYR A 70 9.94 -0.69 2.28
CA TYR A 70 9.63 0.03 3.53
C TYR A 70 9.10 1.45 3.30
N GLN A 71 9.36 2.05 2.14
CA GLN A 71 8.82 3.35 1.74
C GLN A 71 7.38 3.26 1.23
N ASP A 72 6.98 2.08 0.77
CA ASP A 72 5.64 1.79 0.26
C ASP A 72 4.74 1.19 1.34
N ALA A 73 5.32 0.46 2.30
CA ALA A 73 4.64 -0.13 3.43
C ALA A 73 3.95 0.93 4.30
N ARG A 74 2.68 0.69 4.58
CA ARG A 74 1.81 1.58 5.35
C ARG A 74 1.33 0.89 6.61
N ARG A 75 1.50 1.54 7.77
CA ARG A 75 0.83 1.09 8.99
C ARG A 75 -0.69 1.17 8.83
N LYS A 76 -1.39 0.20 9.41
CA LYS A 76 -2.86 0.23 9.49
C LYS A 76 -3.30 1.48 10.27
N PRO A 77 -4.32 2.22 9.81
CA PRO A 77 -4.82 3.41 10.52
C PRO A 77 -5.25 3.15 11.96
N SER A 78 -5.65 1.91 12.27
CA SER A 78 -6.00 1.48 13.64
C SER A 78 -4.86 1.66 14.66
N ILE A 79 -3.62 1.88 14.21
CA ILE A 79 -2.48 2.25 15.07
C ILE A 79 -2.63 3.68 15.62
N GLY A 80 -3.44 4.54 14.99
CA GLY A 80 -3.75 5.88 15.47
C GLY A 80 -2.72 6.95 15.11
N TYR A 81 -1.91 6.74 14.06
CA TYR A 81 -1.05 7.80 13.54
C TYR A 81 -1.88 8.83 12.75
N GLY A 82 -1.49 10.10 12.79
CA GLY A 82 -2.09 11.18 12.03
C GLY A 82 -1.41 11.42 10.66
N PRO A 83 -2.02 12.27 9.79
CA PRO A 83 -1.54 12.50 8.43
C PRO A 83 -0.27 13.36 8.36
N GLN A 84 0.14 13.97 9.48
CA GLN A 84 1.29 14.87 9.51
C GLN A 84 2.60 14.08 9.38
N PRO A 85 3.55 14.48 8.52
CA PRO A 85 4.83 13.79 8.39
C PRO A 85 5.63 13.79 9.69
N CYS A 86 6.19 12.64 10.04
CA CYS A 86 7.08 12.51 11.20
C CYS A 86 8.39 13.29 10.99
N PRO A 87 8.77 14.19 11.91
CA PRO A 87 10.01 14.95 11.81
C PRO A 87 11.25 14.05 12.00
N TYR A 88 11.09 12.90 12.66
CA TYR A 88 12.19 11.98 12.96
C TYR A 88 12.37 10.87 11.93
N TRP A 89 11.50 10.77 10.92
CA TRP A 89 11.51 9.64 9.99
C TRP A 89 12.74 9.67 9.06
N GLY A 90 13.66 8.73 9.27
CA GLY A 90 14.86 8.53 8.47
C GLY A 90 14.57 8.02 7.06
N LYS A 91 14.41 8.95 6.11
CA LYS A 91 14.12 8.64 4.69
C LYS A 91 15.34 8.20 3.87
N LYS A 92 16.54 8.66 4.23
CA LYS A 92 17.75 8.55 3.41
C LYS A 92 18.39 7.16 3.44
N ASP A 93 18.51 6.57 4.62
CA ASP A 93 19.12 5.25 4.77
C ASP A 93 18.09 4.18 4.39
N THR A 94 18.17 3.60 3.20
CA THR A 94 17.24 2.56 2.73
C THR A 94 17.50 1.17 3.35
N ARG A 95 18.62 0.99 4.07
CA ARG A 95 19.03 -0.27 4.70
C ARG A 95 18.66 -0.34 6.19
N ALA A 96 18.47 0.80 6.84
CA ALA A 96 18.01 0.85 8.24
C ALA A 96 16.73 0.02 8.46
N ALA A 97 16.71 -0.78 9.52
CA ALA A 97 15.51 -1.45 9.99
C ALA A 97 14.45 -0.40 10.39
N TYR A 98 13.17 -0.76 10.33
CA TYR A 98 12.09 0.18 10.65
C TYR A 98 12.24 0.84 12.03
N SER A 99 12.64 0.07 13.05
CA SER A 99 12.89 0.56 14.42
C SER A 99 14.02 1.57 14.52
N GLN A 100 14.96 1.57 13.58
CA GLN A 100 16.09 2.51 13.53
C GLN A 100 15.73 3.81 12.79
N ARG A 101 14.60 3.84 12.08
CA ARG A 101 14.18 5.00 11.28
C ARG A 101 13.39 6.02 12.08
N CYS A 102 12.82 5.64 13.20
CA CYS A 102 12.08 6.55 14.08
C CYS A 102 12.21 6.09 15.53
N PRO A 103 12.61 6.95 16.47
CA PRO A 103 12.70 6.60 17.89
C PRO A 103 11.33 6.27 18.51
N LEU A 104 10.23 6.72 17.90
CA LEU A 104 8.87 6.43 18.35
C LEU A 104 8.32 5.10 17.78
N GLY A 105 9.09 4.42 16.92
CA GLY A 105 8.78 3.10 16.40
C GLY A 105 7.41 2.99 15.71
N LEU A 106 6.77 1.83 15.86
CA LEU A 106 5.49 1.53 15.20
C LEU A 106 4.32 2.39 15.71
N ARG A 107 4.38 2.85 16.97
CA ARG A 107 3.34 3.66 17.62
C ARG A 107 3.53 5.17 17.45
N CYS A 108 4.46 5.59 16.59
CA CYS A 108 4.64 6.99 16.26
C CYS A 108 3.31 7.63 15.81
N PRO A 109 2.88 8.76 16.40
CA PRO A 109 1.60 9.40 16.07
C PRO A 109 1.65 10.19 14.75
N TYR A 110 2.78 10.18 14.05
CA TYR A 110 2.97 10.87 12.77
C TYR A 110 3.17 9.88 11.64
N SER A 111 2.88 10.29 10.41
CA SER A 111 3.07 9.49 9.20
C SER A 111 4.54 9.25 8.85
N HIS A 112 4.87 8.02 8.49
CA HIS A 112 6.16 7.52 8.04
C HIS A 112 6.12 7.28 6.53
N GLY A 113 6.46 8.31 5.76
CA GLY A 113 6.49 8.25 4.29
C GLY A 113 5.21 8.71 3.61
N ALA A 114 5.27 8.76 2.28
CA ALA A 114 4.21 9.36 1.47
C ALA A 114 2.91 8.54 1.48
N LYS A 115 2.98 7.21 1.53
CA LYS A 115 1.78 6.36 1.51
C LYS A 115 0.94 6.52 2.76
N GLU A 116 1.58 6.57 3.94
CA GLU A 116 0.86 6.81 5.19
C GLU A 116 0.14 8.15 5.19
N GLN A 117 0.82 9.21 4.75
CA GLN A 117 0.24 10.56 4.66
C GLN A 117 -0.88 10.63 3.62
N LEU A 118 -0.60 10.25 2.37
CA LEU A 118 -1.49 10.49 1.23
C LEU A 118 -2.77 9.64 1.30
N TYR A 119 -2.70 8.43 1.85
CA TYR A 119 -3.85 7.53 1.98
C TYR A 119 -4.44 7.54 3.41
N HIS A 120 -3.99 8.44 4.29
CA HIS A 120 -4.61 8.62 5.59
C HIS A 120 -6.10 8.98 5.44
N PRO A 121 -7.01 8.45 6.29
CA PRO A 121 -8.44 8.75 6.23
C PRO A 121 -8.77 10.25 6.12
N ASN A 122 -8.07 11.10 6.89
CA ASN A 122 -8.28 12.56 6.91
C ASN A 122 -7.56 13.33 5.78
N TYR A 123 -6.86 12.65 4.86
CA TYR A 123 -6.11 13.31 3.78
C TYR A 123 -6.45 12.76 2.39
N PHE A 124 -6.76 11.46 2.28
CA PHE A 124 -7.06 10.80 1.02
C PHE A 124 -8.17 11.54 0.24
N ARG A 125 -7.85 11.93 -1.00
CA ARG A 125 -8.72 12.65 -1.94
C ARG A 125 -9.25 14.01 -1.46
N THR A 126 -8.54 14.67 -0.54
CA THR A 126 -8.85 16.04 -0.12
C THR A 126 -8.28 17.12 -1.06
N VAL A 127 -7.27 16.76 -1.86
CA VAL A 127 -6.55 17.67 -2.78
C VAL A 127 -6.68 17.19 -4.23
N ILE A 128 -6.80 18.13 -5.17
CA ILE A 128 -6.91 17.86 -6.61
C ILE A 128 -5.60 17.33 -7.20
N CYS A 129 -5.68 16.35 -8.10
CA CYS A 129 -4.49 15.84 -8.79
C CYS A 129 -3.99 16.83 -9.84
N ARG A 130 -2.76 17.32 -9.66
CA ARG A 130 -2.11 18.21 -10.64
C ARG A 130 -1.64 17.48 -11.90
N ASP A 131 -1.24 16.21 -11.79
CA ASP A 131 -0.76 15.43 -12.94
C ASP A 131 -1.85 15.20 -13.98
N LEU A 132 -3.12 15.14 -13.56
CA LEU A 132 -4.26 15.01 -14.46
C LEU A 132 -4.35 16.18 -15.45
N GLN A 133 -4.00 17.38 -15.01
CA GLN A 133 -4.10 18.61 -15.83
C GLN A 133 -3.01 18.71 -16.89
N LEU A 134 -1.91 17.97 -16.74
CA LEU A 134 -0.72 18.12 -17.59
C LEU A 134 -0.60 17.03 -18.65
N ARG A 135 -0.62 15.75 -18.23
CA ARG A 135 -0.27 14.60 -19.11
C ARG A 135 -1.13 13.37 -18.87
N GLY A 136 -2.18 13.49 -18.06
CA GLY A 136 -2.92 12.36 -17.50
C GLY A 136 -2.23 11.80 -16.25
N CYS A 137 -3.00 11.35 -15.26
CA CYS A 137 -2.43 10.87 -14.00
C CYS A 137 -1.86 9.45 -14.16
N PRO A 138 -0.55 9.23 -13.98
CA PRO A 138 0.05 7.89 -14.13
C PRO A 138 -0.44 6.88 -13.08
N ARG A 139 -1.01 7.37 -11.97
CA ARG A 139 -1.55 6.54 -10.89
C ARG A 139 -2.99 6.09 -11.16
N GLN A 140 -3.66 6.68 -12.15
CA GLN A 140 -5.01 6.32 -12.57
C GLN A 140 -5.97 6.18 -11.37
N HIS A 141 -6.67 5.06 -11.26
CA HIS A 141 -7.62 4.75 -10.18
C HIS A 141 -6.98 4.62 -8.80
N LEU A 142 -5.66 4.43 -8.71
CA LEU A 142 -4.92 4.33 -7.45
C LEU A 142 -4.47 5.69 -6.91
N CYS A 143 -4.78 6.80 -7.59
CA CYS A 143 -4.36 8.13 -7.17
C CYS A 143 -4.95 8.52 -5.80
N ALA A 144 -4.10 9.00 -4.90
CA ALA A 144 -4.51 9.53 -3.59
C ALA A 144 -5.13 10.93 -3.66
N PHE A 145 -5.04 11.58 -4.82
CA PHE A 145 -5.64 12.88 -5.10
C PHE A 145 -6.92 12.69 -5.89
N HIS A 146 -7.87 13.62 -5.77
CA HIS A 146 -9.12 13.52 -6.53
C HIS A 146 -8.91 14.04 -7.97
N HIS A 147 -9.48 13.32 -8.95
CA HIS A 147 -9.50 13.67 -10.37
C HIS A 147 -10.77 14.44 -10.74
N ARG A 148 -11.86 14.21 -10.02
CA ARG A 148 -13.16 14.87 -10.24
C ARG A 148 -13.70 15.44 -8.93
N ARG A 149 -14.67 16.35 -9.00
CA ARG A 149 -15.33 16.90 -7.80
C ARG A 149 -16.09 15.84 -7.02
N SER A 150 -16.66 14.84 -7.71
CA SER A 150 -17.38 13.71 -7.08
C SER A 150 -16.48 12.82 -6.23
N GLU A 151 -15.17 12.87 -6.42
CA GLU A 151 -14.20 12.10 -5.65
C GLU A 151 -13.63 12.89 -4.47
N ARG A 152 -13.89 14.20 -4.39
CA ARG A 152 -13.32 15.08 -3.38
C ARG A 152 -13.88 14.73 -2.01
N ARG A 153 -12.99 14.55 -1.04
CA ARG A 153 -13.33 14.32 0.38
C ARG A 153 -13.03 15.57 1.21
N SER A 154 -13.79 15.73 2.28
CA SER A 154 -13.49 16.71 3.32
C SER A 154 -12.60 16.06 4.39
N PRO A 155 -11.63 16.77 4.96
CA PRO A 155 -10.77 16.27 6.03
C PRO A 155 -11.53 15.84 7.30
#